data_AF-A7TMI7-F1
#
_entry.id   AF-A7TMI7-F1
#
_cell.length_a   1.000
_cell.length_b   1.000
_cell.length_c   1.000
_cell.angle_alpha   90.00
_cell.angle_beta   90.00
_cell.angle_gamma   90.00
#
_symmetry.space_group_name_H-M   'P 1'
#
loop_
_entity.id
_entity.type
_entity.pdbx_description
1 polymer ?
#
loop_
_entity_poly.entity_id
_entity_poly.type
_entity_poly.pdbx_seq_one_letter_code
_entity_poly.pdbx_strand_id
1 'polypeptide(L)'
;MILRLSKRLIRLFFFIIGFSVILLFSLHDDSQKVLKSYLPNSLDISQYVLPVSSNTQKNKLQEQTSHTNSSSSNHNTNANSLQYLKHLEELRASDPLFYDEQDMESFSDEDWMKEQERLQKDEENFELAMENALKIKANATQNLGKNSTLRFMEPVFVNRGRKPKACFLFTINKHSKFQTLEDIITSVEQLESRFNKQFNYPYVFINETPFTSEEKLAIQNIVSSDVNFGLIPESALNYPGWIDQNKAATARSRLYQLDMGSSESYRFIQRYLSGLIWRHELLEPFDWYWRIEPNMKINCDMQYDIFRWMQDTGNIFGFTLSKKEPIEAMPTIWDTLKSFQKQNPDFIADKNFRSWADRDNGNKYNTCEFLSSFEVASLEFWRSPAFKALFDYLDHKGGFFYERWSESAVHTLATIYLLPKDRIHFFPEIGYSYDGMYNCPLDDFIWKDNNCVCDQGNDFTFAKNSCTGRYYEGKSIKKPEGWHQRA
;
A
#
# COMPACT_ATOMS: atom_id res chain seq x y z
N MET A 1 71.30 9.54 10.36
CA MET A 1 71.50 8.12 9.98
C MET A 1 70.12 7.49 9.80
N ILE A 2 69.52 7.63 8.62
CA ILE A 2 68.15 7.18 8.32
C ILE A 2 68.27 5.82 7.62
N LEU A 3 67.82 4.76 8.30
CA LEU A 3 67.89 3.38 7.81
C LEU A 3 67.07 3.21 6.52
N ARG A 4 67.75 2.83 5.43
CA ARG A 4 67.13 2.28 4.23
C ARG A 4 66.66 0.85 4.52
N LEU A 5 65.38 0.69 4.85
CA LEU A 5 64.71 -0.61 4.83
C LEU A 5 64.59 -1.08 3.37
N SER A 6 65.16 -2.25 3.07
CA SER A 6 65.14 -2.79 1.70
C SER A 6 63.73 -3.18 1.29
N LYS A 7 63.39 -3.02 0.00
CA LYS A 7 62.08 -3.41 -0.57
C LYS A 7 61.69 -4.88 -0.30
N ARG A 8 62.64 -5.74 0.09
CA ARG A 8 62.38 -7.13 0.50
C ARG A 8 61.76 -7.23 1.90
N LEU A 9 62.13 -6.35 2.84
CA LEU A 9 61.57 -6.33 4.20
C LEU A 9 60.11 -5.83 4.22
N ILE A 10 59.77 -4.88 3.36
CA ILE A 10 58.38 -4.39 3.20
C ILE A 10 57.49 -5.49 2.61
N ARG A 11 57.98 -6.25 1.61
CA ARG A 11 57.24 -7.39 1.05
C ARG A 11 57.05 -8.52 2.06
N LEU A 12 58.05 -8.79 2.91
CA LEU A 12 57.91 -9.78 3.99
C LEU A 12 56.86 -9.34 5.02
N PHE A 13 56.79 -8.04 5.33
CA PHE A 13 55.80 -7.48 6.26
C PHE A 13 54.36 -7.61 5.73
N PHE A 14 54.13 -7.36 4.44
CA PHE A 14 52.82 -7.57 3.81
C PHE A 14 52.48 -9.07 3.66
N PHE A 15 53.47 -9.94 3.45
CA PHE A 15 53.24 -11.38 3.39
C PHE A 15 52.86 -11.96 4.76
N ILE A 16 53.49 -11.50 5.85
CA ILE A 16 53.21 -11.97 7.21
C ILE A 16 51.84 -11.46 7.70
N ILE A 17 51.45 -10.23 7.36
CA ILE A 17 50.11 -9.71 7.65
C ILE A 17 49.04 -10.41 6.81
N GLY A 18 49.31 -10.67 5.52
CA GLY A 18 48.40 -11.43 4.64
C GLY A 18 48.18 -12.87 5.10
N PHE A 19 49.23 -13.55 5.57
CA PHE A 19 49.10 -14.93 6.10
C PHE A 19 48.40 -14.98 7.46
N SER A 20 48.55 -13.94 8.29
CA SER A 20 47.88 -13.85 9.60
C SER A 20 46.38 -13.60 9.46
N VAL A 21 45.95 -12.88 8.42
CA VAL A 21 44.52 -12.68 8.11
C VAL A 21 43.92 -13.97 7.52
N ILE A 22 44.65 -14.72 6.69
CA ILE A 22 44.17 -15.99 6.13
C ILE A 22 44.07 -17.10 7.20
N LEU A 23 44.93 -17.10 8.22
CA LEU A 23 44.81 -18.04 9.34
C LEU A 23 43.69 -17.68 10.35
N LEU A 24 43.27 -16.41 10.41
CA LEU A 24 42.14 -15.98 11.24
C LEU A 24 40.77 -16.25 10.58
N PHE A 25 40.73 -16.54 9.28
CA PHE A 25 39.51 -16.95 8.57
C PHE A 25 39.34 -18.48 8.42
N SER A 26 40.30 -19.29 8.88
CA SER A 26 40.24 -20.76 8.79
C SER A 26 39.97 -21.50 10.12
N LEU A 27 39.49 -20.79 11.14
CA LEU A 27 39.05 -21.40 12.41
C LEU A 27 37.75 -20.74 12.90
N HIS A 28 36.67 -20.90 12.14
CA HIS A 28 35.31 -20.88 12.69
C HIS A 28 34.38 -21.70 11.78
N ASP A 29 34.50 -23.02 11.89
CA ASP A 29 33.54 -23.96 11.36
C ASP A 29 32.43 -24.15 12.41
N ASP A 30 31.37 -23.33 12.29
CA ASP A 30 30.04 -23.64 12.85
C ASP A 30 28.93 -22.77 12.24
N SER A 31 28.90 -22.64 10.89
CA SER A 31 27.88 -21.85 10.19
C SER A 31 27.07 -22.63 9.12
N GLN A 32 27.24 -23.95 9.05
CA GLN A 32 26.44 -24.83 8.18
C GLN A 32 25.12 -25.34 8.81
N LYS A 33 24.64 -24.73 9.91
CA LYS A 33 23.33 -25.04 10.52
C LYS A 33 22.34 -23.87 10.60
N VAL A 34 22.69 -22.69 10.08
CA VAL A 34 21.78 -21.52 10.11
C VAL A 34 21.33 -21.07 8.71
N LEU A 35 22.00 -21.53 7.63
CA LEU A 35 21.70 -21.19 6.24
C LEU A 35 20.60 -22.05 5.56
N LYS A 36 19.79 -22.77 6.34
CA LYS A 36 18.60 -23.50 5.85
C LYS A 36 17.26 -22.85 6.20
N SER A 37 17.26 -21.61 6.70
CA SER A 37 16.04 -20.95 7.16
C SER A 37 15.62 -19.70 6.38
N TYR A 38 16.38 -19.25 5.38
CA TYR A 38 16.02 -18.05 4.63
C TYR A 38 16.41 -18.15 3.16
N LEU A 39 15.48 -18.68 2.35
CA LEU A 39 15.21 -18.32 0.95
C LEU A 39 14.11 -19.25 0.41
N PRO A 40 12.94 -18.72 0.02
CA PRO A 40 12.15 -19.28 -1.06
C PRO A 40 12.43 -18.50 -2.35
N ASN A 41 12.94 -19.18 -3.38
CA ASN A 41 12.87 -18.70 -4.75
C ASN A 41 11.54 -19.14 -5.38
N SER A 42 11.05 -18.25 -6.25
CA SER A 42 10.02 -18.39 -7.31
C SER A 42 8.57 -18.66 -6.90
N LEU A 43 7.78 -17.59 -6.98
CA LEU A 43 6.38 -17.59 -7.39
C LEU A 43 6.34 -17.32 -8.90
N ASP A 44 5.59 -18.13 -9.64
CA ASP A 44 4.95 -17.74 -10.90
C ASP A 44 3.43 -17.73 -10.67
N ILE A 45 2.85 -16.54 -10.82
CA ILE A 45 1.41 -16.25 -10.78
C ILE A 45 1.07 -15.61 -12.12
N SER A 46 0.76 -16.40 -13.15
CA SER A 46 0.02 -15.88 -14.30
C SER A 46 -0.67 -16.96 -15.16
N GLN A 47 -1.75 -17.56 -14.65
CA GLN A 47 -2.82 -18.12 -15.52
C GLN A 47 -4.22 -17.57 -15.20
N TYR A 48 -4.38 -16.77 -14.15
CA TYR A 48 -5.69 -16.41 -13.63
C TYR A 48 -6.25 -15.14 -14.26
N VAL A 49 -6.74 -15.23 -15.50
CA VAL A 49 -7.83 -14.37 -16.02
C VAL A 49 -8.74 -15.15 -17.01
N LEU A 50 -9.89 -15.60 -16.47
CA LEU A 50 -11.25 -15.73 -17.05
C LEU A 50 -11.58 -16.94 -17.97
N PRO A 51 -12.83 -17.48 -18.04
CA PRO A 51 -14.13 -16.87 -17.71
C PRO A 51 -15.10 -17.70 -16.82
N VAL A 52 -16.14 -17.02 -16.34
CA VAL A 52 -17.38 -17.63 -15.82
C VAL A 52 -18.00 -18.52 -16.90
N SER A 53 -18.12 -19.83 -16.64
CA SER A 53 -19.05 -20.69 -17.37
C SER A 53 -19.85 -21.59 -16.42
N SER A 54 -21.10 -21.76 -16.79
CA SER A 54 -22.23 -22.35 -16.07
C SER A 54 -22.00 -23.78 -15.58
N ASN A 55 -22.38 -24.02 -14.32
CA ASN A 55 -23.22 -25.10 -13.76
C ASN A 55 -23.48 -26.43 -14.52
N THR A 56 -22.60 -26.89 -15.42
CA THR A 56 -22.89 -28.00 -16.36
C THR A 56 -21.80 -29.08 -16.41
N GLN A 57 -20.80 -29.04 -15.52
CA GLN A 57 -19.76 -30.09 -15.43
C GLN A 57 -19.85 -30.98 -14.18
N LYS A 58 -20.74 -30.72 -13.23
CA LYS A 58 -20.94 -31.60 -12.06
C LYS A 58 -21.52 -32.99 -12.38
N ASN A 59 -22.10 -33.19 -13.57
CA ASN A 59 -22.76 -34.44 -13.92
C ASN A 59 -21.97 -35.37 -14.86
N LYS A 60 -20.69 -35.08 -15.18
CA LYS A 60 -19.89 -35.95 -16.07
C LYS A 60 -18.77 -36.75 -15.39
N LEU A 61 -18.45 -36.48 -14.12
CA LEU A 61 -17.41 -37.23 -13.39
C LEU A 61 -17.95 -38.37 -12.51
N GLN A 62 -19.25 -38.41 -12.22
CA GLN A 62 -19.86 -39.47 -11.40
C GLN A 62 -20.32 -40.71 -12.20
N GLU A 63 -20.27 -40.69 -13.53
CA GLU A 63 -20.65 -41.84 -14.38
C GLU A 63 -19.47 -42.72 -14.85
N GLN A 64 -18.22 -42.35 -14.56
CA GLN A 64 -17.04 -43.11 -15.01
C GLN A 64 -16.39 -44.01 -13.95
N THR A 65 -16.86 -43.99 -12.70
CA THR A 65 -16.30 -44.81 -11.61
C THR A 65 -17.05 -46.12 -11.34
N SER A 66 -18.10 -46.46 -12.10
CA SER A 66 -18.91 -47.66 -11.84
C SER A 66 -18.71 -48.85 -12.78
N HIS A 67 -17.69 -48.85 -13.65
CA HIS A 67 -17.33 -50.05 -14.41
C HIS A 67 -15.82 -50.19 -14.58
N THR A 68 -15.18 -51.02 -13.73
CA THR A 68 -14.07 -51.94 -14.09
C THR A 68 -13.56 -52.67 -12.83
N ASN A 69 -14.28 -53.71 -12.42
CA ASN A 69 -13.72 -54.79 -11.58
C ASN A 69 -13.63 -56.04 -12.46
N SER A 70 -12.51 -56.21 -13.18
CA SER A 70 -12.02 -57.52 -13.62
C SER A 70 -10.61 -57.40 -14.21
N SER A 71 -9.61 -57.78 -13.40
CA SER A 71 -8.46 -58.60 -13.78
C SER A 71 -7.87 -58.45 -15.19
N SER A 72 -6.78 -57.68 -15.30
CA SER A 72 -5.54 -58.11 -15.99
C SER A 72 -4.48 -57.01 -15.93
N SER A 73 -3.26 -57.44 -15.64
CA SER A 73 -2.01 -56.68 -15.50
C SER A 73 -1.62 -55.81 -16.69
N ASN A 74 -0.94 -54.70 -16.39
CA ASN A 74 -0.11 -53.88 -17.29
C ASN A 74 -0.81 -53.18 -18.45
N HIS A 75 -1.45 -52.03 -18.18
CA HIS A 75 -1.46 -50.84 -19.04
C HIS A 75 -2.26 -49.73 -18.33
N ASN A 76 -1.61 -48.94 -17.46
CA ASN A 76 -2.21 -47.71 -16.91
C ASN A 76 -1.25 -46.50 -16.93
N THR A 77 -0.12 -46.62 -17.64
CA THR A 77 0.91 -45.56 -17.74
C THR A 77 0.62 -44.52 -18.84
N ASN A 78 -0.40 -44.73 -19.69
CA ASN A 78 -0.68 -43.87 -20.84
C ASN A 78 -1.84 -42.88 -20.66
N ALA A 79 -2.70 -43.07 -19.64
CA ALA A 79 -3.85 -42.17 -19.43
C ALA A 79 -3.46 -40.91 -18.64
N ASN A 80 -2.64 -41.07 -17.60
CA ASN A 80 -2.17 -39.96 -16.78
C ASN A 80 -1.15 -39.07 -17.50
N SER A 81 -0.29 -39.67 -18.33
CA SER A 81 0.69 -38.95 -19.15
C SER A 81 0.05 -38.09 -20.25
N LEU A 82 -1.09 -38.50 -20.80
CA LEU A 82 -1.86 -37.70 -21.77
C LEU A 82 -2.58 -36.53 -21.10
N GLN A 83 -3.01 -36.69 -19.85
CA GLN A 83 -3.61 -35.62 -19.04
C GLN A 83 -2.54 -34.60 -18.59
N TYR A 84 -1.35 -35.08 -18.28
CA TYR A 84 -0.15 -34.29 -17.97
C TYR A 84 0.32 -33.44 -19.17
N LEU A 85 0.43 -34.04 -20.36
CA LEU A 85 0.78 -33.30 -21.58
C LEU A 85 -0.21 -32.17 -21.87
N LYS A 86 -1.50 -32.40 -21.61
CA LYS A 86 -2.54 -31.38 -21.76
C LYS A 86 -2.42 -30.24 -20.74
N HIS A 87 -2.09 -30.56 -19.49
CA HIS A 87 -1.90 -29.57 -18.43
C HIS A 87 -0.63 -28.74 -18.65
N LEU A 88 0.46 -29.35 -19.14
CA LEU A 88 1.68 -28.65 -19.54
C LEU A 88 1.48 -27.79 -20.79
N GLU A 89 0.69 -28.25 -21.76
CA GLU A 89 0.30 -27.44 -22.92
C GLU A 89 -0.55 -26.23 -22.50
N GLU A 90 -1.44 -26.39 -21.52
CA GLU A 90 -2.21 -25.30 -20.91
C GLU A 90 -1.29 -24.34 -20.16
N LEU A 91 -0.33 -24.82 -19.35
CA LEU A 91 0.68 -24.03 -18.63
C LEU A 91 1.60 -23.24 -19.56
N ARG A 92 2.11 -23.87 -20.62
CA ARG A 92 2.92 -23.25 -21.68
C ARG A 92 2.15 -22.16 -22.44
N ALA A 93 0.83 -22.25 -22.51
CA ALA A 93 0.00 -21.27 -23.20
C ALA A 93 -0.18 -19.95 -22.43
N SER A 94 0.16 -19.90 -21.14
CA SER A 94 0.11 -18.65 -20.37
C SER A 94 1.45 -17.96 -20.16
N ASP A 95 2.54 -18.72 -20.00
CA ASP A 95 3.87 -18.15 -19.77
C ASP A 95 4.95 -18.99 -20.51
N PRO A 96 5.30 -18.59 -21.74
CA PRO A 96 6.27 -19.31 -22.56
C PRO A 96 7.73 -19.20 -22.11
N LEU A 97 8.05 -18.38 -21.10
CA LEU A 97 9.43 -18.03 -20.73
C LEU A 97 10.00 -18.80 -19.53
N PHE A 98 9.22 -19.69 -18.89
CA PHE A 98 9.59 -20.29 -17.60
C PHE A 98 9.97 -21.79 -17.62
N TYR A 99 9.95 -22.46 -18.78
CA TYR A 99 10.28 -23.89 -18.86
C TYR A 99 11.40 -24.15 -19.88
N ASP A 100 12.58 -24.54 -19.36
CA ASP A 100 13.68 -25.08 -20.16
C ASP A 100 13.36 -26.54 -20.54
N GLU A 101 13.68 -26.94 -21.78
CA GLU A 101 13.35 -28.29 -22.32
C GLU A 101 13.98 -29.44 -21.50
N GLN A 102 14.95 -29.13 -20.64
CA GLN A 102 15.68 -30.11 -19.81
C GLN A 102 14.97 -30.53 -18.52
N ASP A 103 13.97 -29.80 -18.02
CA ASP A 103 13.28 -30.16 -16.76
C ASP A 103 12.10 -31.12 -16.96
N MET A 104 11.64 -31.34 -18.19
CA MET A 104 10.51 -32.22 -18.50
C MET A 104 10.85 -33.71 -18.57
N GLU A 105 12.13 -34.09 -18.55
CA GLU A 105 12.54 -35.51 -18.60
C GLU A 105 12.72 -36.15 -17.20
N SER A 106 12.50 -35.41 -16.10
CA SER A 106 12.73 -35.95 -14.75
C SER A 106 11.59 -35.78 -13.74
N PHE A 107 10.45 -35.22 -14.13
CA PHE A 107 9.28 -35.11 -13.24
C PHE A 107 8.54 -36.45 -13.18
N SER A 108 8.65 -37.15 -12.04
CA SER A 108 8.04 -38.48 -11.89
C SER A 108 6.55 -38.38 -11.55
N ASP A 109 5.79 -39.46 -11.79
CA ASP A 109 4.41 -39.59 -11.29
C ASP A 109 4.32 -39.37 -9.77
N GLU A 110 5.40 -39.64 -9.02
CA GLU A 110 5.49 -39.43 -7.58
C GLU A 110 5.60 -37.94 -7.21
N ASP A 111 6.29 -37.13 -8.01
CA ASP A 111 6.42 -35.69 -7.81
C ASP A 111 5.11 -34.97 -8.11
N TRP A 112 4.37 -35.44 -9.13
CA TRP A 112 3.02 -34.95 -9.43
C TRP A 112 2.02 -35.24 -8.31
N MET A 113 2.04 -36.46 -7.77
CA MET A 113 1.17 -36.82 -6.64
C MET A 113 1.47 -35.99 -5.40
N LYS A 114 2.74 -35.71 -5.11
CA LYS A 114 3.15 -34.82 -4.00
C LYS A 114 2.66 -33.38 -4.22
N GLU A 115 2.73 -32.87 -5.45
CA GLU A 115 2.26 -31.53 -5.76
C GLU A 115 0.72 -31.43 -5.68
N GLN A 116 -0.01 -32.44 -6.13
CA GLN A 116 -1.47 -32.51 -5.97
C GLN A 116 -1.88 -32.56 -4.49
N GLU A 117 -1.19 -33.36 -3.67
CA GLU A 117 -1.41 -33.39 -2.22
C GLU A 117 -1.10 -32.03 -1.56
N ARG A 118 -0.04 -31.34 -2.02
CA ARG A 118 0.30 -29.99 -1.53
C ARG A 118 -0.82 -29.00 -1.86
N LEU A 119 -1.29 -28.99 -3.10
CA LEU A 119 -2.36 -28.09 -3.55
C LEU A 119 -3.69 -28.34 -2.81
N GLN A 120 -4.07 -29.61 -2.62
CA GLN A 120 -5.24 -29.96 -1.80
C GLN A 120 -5.11 -29.49 -0.36
N LYS A 121 -3.93 -29.68 0.24
CA LYS A 121 -3.67 -29.26 1.61
C LYS A 121 -3.69 -27.73 1.76
N ASP A 122 -3.21 -27.02 0.76
CA ASP A 122 -3.27 -25.55 0.70
C ASP A 122 -4.72 -25.05 0.56
N GLU A 123 -5.56 -25.74 -0.23
CA GLU A 123 -7.00 -25.46 -0.36
C GLU A 123 -7.76 -25.74 0.96
N GLU A 124 -7.51 -26.88 1.61
CA GLU A 124 -8.11 -27.20 2.92
C GLU A 124 -7.70 -26.19 4.01
N ASN A 125 -6.42 -25.80 4.04
CA ASN A 125 -5.94 -24.76 4.94
C ASN A 125 -6.57 -23.40 4.64
N PHE A 126 -6.86 -23.11 3.37
CA PHE A 126 -7.54 -21.89 2.97
C PHE A 126 -8.99 -21.86 3.46
N GLU A 127 -9.74 -22.95 3.26
CA GLU A 127 -11.11 -23.10 3.74
C GLU A 127 -11.20 -22.99 5.28
N LEU A 128 -10.28 -23.64 6.00
CA LEU A 128 -10.23 -23.55 7.46
C LEU A 128 -9.91 -22.12 7.95
N ALA A 129 -9.00 -21.43 7.27
CA ALA A 129 -8.70 -20.03 7.58
C ALA A 129 -9.91 -19.13 7.30
N MET A 130 -10.64 -19.37 6.20
CA MET A 130 -11.86 -18.64 5.85
C MET A 130 -12.95 -18.86 6.90
N GLU A 131 -13.17 -20.10 7.34
CA GLU A 131 -14.16 -20.43 8.38
C GLU A 131 -13.82 -19.75 9.72
N ASN A 132 -12.54 -19.79 10.12
CA ASN A 132 -12.07 -19.11 11.32
C ASN A 132 -12.21 -17.59 11.21
N ALA A 133 -11.94 -17.03 10.05
CA ALA A 133 -12.10 -15.61 9.80
C ALA A 133 -13.57 -15.17 9.78
N LEU A 134 -14.47 -15.99 9.24
CA LEU A 134 -15.92 -15.78 9.33
C LEU A 134 -16.39 -15.83 10.79
N LYS A 135 -15.84 -16.72 11.62
CA LYS A 135 -16.10 -16.75 13.08
C LYS A 135 -15.57 -15.50 13.79
N ILE A 136 -14.35 -15.07 13.47
CA ILE A 136 -13.77 -13.83 14.00
C ILE A 136 -14.61 -12.62 13.59
N LYS A 137 -15.04 -12.55 12.32
CA LYS A 137 -15.95 -11.52 11.81
C LYS A 137 -17.30 -11.58 12.52
N ALA A 138 -17.91 -12.75 12.65
CA ALA A 138 -19.18 -12.90 13.34
C ALA A 138 -19.08 -12.36 14.77
N ASN A 139 -18.01 -12.71 15.50
CA ASN A 139 -17.74 -12.19 16.84
C ASN A 139 -17.43 -10.68 16.84
N ALA A 140 -16.64 -10.19 15.89
CA ALA A 140 -16.27 -8.77 15.78
C ALA A 140 -17.44 -7.87 15.34
N THR A 141 -18.40 -8.42 14.59
CA THR A 141 -19.56 -7.70 14.04
C THR A 141 -20.86 -7.94 14.82
N GLN A 142 -20.87 -8.88 15.76
CA GLN A 142 -22.02 -9.21 16.62
C GLN A 142 -22.60 -7.98 17.32
N ASN A 143 -21.72 -7.04 17.71
CA ASN A 143 -22.07 -5.79 18.39
C ASN A 143 -21.93 -4.54 17.51
N LEU A 144 -21.58 -4.69 16.22
CA LEU A 144 -21.47 -3.58 15.29
C LEU A 144 -22.83 -3.31 14.63
N GLY A 145 -23.26 -2.05 14.62
CA GLY A 145 -24.47 -1.60 13.92
C GLY A 145 -24.47 -2.05 12.45
N LYS A 146 -25.66 -2.29 11.88
CA LYS A 146 -25.83 -2.87 10.53
C LYS A 146 -25.06 -2.12 9.42
N ASN A 147 -24.88 -0.82 9.59
CA ASN A 147 -24.22 0.07 8.63
C ASN A 147 -22.78 0.46 9.03
N SER A 148 -22.19 -0.21 10.04
CA SER A 148 -20.81 0.06 10.44
C SER A 148 -19.84 -0.20 9.29
N THR A 149 -19.00 0.77 8.98
CA THR A 149 -17.90 0.68 8.00
C THR A 149 -17.09 -0.61 8.19
N LEU A 150 -16.83 -0.99 9.45
CA LEU A 150 -16.04 -2.18 9.77
C LEU A 150 -16.63 -3.50 9.26
N ARG A 151 -17.94 -3.57 9.02
CA ARG A 151 -18.58 -4.78 8.44
C ARG A 151 -18.12 -5.06 7.01
N PHE A 152 -17.67 -4.01 6.30
CA PHE A 152 -17.18 -4.10 4.92
C PHE A 152 -15.65 -4.32 4.86
N MET A 153 -14.95 -4.29 6.00
CA MET A 153 -13.50 -4.53 6.07
C MET A 153 -13.17 -6.02 6.28
N GLU A 154 -14.10 -6.94 5.97
CA GLU A 154 -13.87 -8.38 6.10
C GLU A 154 -12.62 -8.86 5.35
N PRO A 155 -12.39 -8.48 4.06
CA PRO A 155 -11.21 -8.94 3.33
C PRO A 155 -9.90 -8.61 4.06
N VAL A 156 -9.86 -7.46 4.74
CA VAL A 156 -8.72 -7.03 5.55
C VAL A 156 -8.50 -7.94 6.76
N PHE A 157 -9.56 -8.35 7.46
CA PHE A 157 -9.43 -9.13 8.69
C PHE A 157 -9.22 -10.62 8.45
N VAL A 158 -9.70 -11.17 7.34
CA VAL A 158 -9.60 -12.61 7.05
C VAL A 158 -8.21 -13.03 6.59
N ASN A 159 -7.44 -12.09 6.00
CA ASN A 159 -6.14 -12.37 5.41
C ASN A 159 -4.96 -12.25 6.39
N ARG A 160 -5.21 -12.08 7.69
CA ARG A 160 -4.18 -11.95 8.71
C ARG A 160 -3.11 -13.05 8.62
N GLY A 161 -1.86 -12.64 8.73
CA GLY A 161 -0.67 -13.52 8.63
C GLY A 161 -0.25 -13.89 7.20
N ARG A 162 -1.06 -13.57 6.18
CA ARG A 162 -0.72 -13.76 4.76
C ARG A 162 -0.14 -12.48 4.17
N LYS A 163 0.58 -12.61 3.05
CA LYS A 163 1.04 -11.44 2.27
C LYS A 163 -0.19 -10.65 1.78
N PRO A 164 -0.35 -9.38 2.17
CA PRO A 164 -1.42 -8.52 1.68
C PRO A 164 -1.45 -8.38 0.16
N LYS A 165 -2.64 -8.18 -0.40
CA LYS A 165 -2.79 -7.68 -1.77
C LYS A 165 -2.63 -6.17 -1.74
N ALA A 166 -1.42 -5.68 -2.05
CA ALA A 166 -1.09 -4.27 -1.91
C ALA A 166 -0.27 -3.74 -3.10
N CYS A 167 -0.32 -2.43 -3.33
CA CYS A 167 0.52 -1.77 -4.32
C CYS A 167 1.05 -0.40 -3.84
N PHE A 168 2.14 0.07 -4.45
CA PHE A 168 2.46 1.50 -4.42
C PHE A 168 1.65 2.23 -5.49
N LEU A 169 1.01 3.32 -5.10
CA LEU A 169 0.17 4.12 -5.98
C LEU A 169 0.81 5.49 -6.21
N PHE A 170 1.30 5.70 -7.43
CA PHE A 170 1.70 7.01 -7.93
C PHE A 170 0.56 7.62 -8.73
N THR A 171 0.28 8.91 -8.52
CA THR A 171 -0.54 9.66 -9.47
C THR A 171 0.17 10.90 -9.97
N ILE A 172 0.42 10.90 -11.27
CA ILE A 172 1.17 11.94 -11.95
C ILE A 172 0.16 12.90 -12.56
N ASN A 173 0.35 14.19 -12.30
CA ASN A 173 -0.49 15.23 -12.85
C ASN A 173 0.36 16.43 -13.26
N LYS A 174 -0.08 17.18 -14.27
CA LYS A 174 0.76 18.20 -14.91
C LYS A 174 0.98 19.46 -14.08
N HIS A 175 0.24 19.61 -13.01
CA HIS A 175 0.05 20.89 -12.34
C HIS A 175 0.53 20.91 -10.89
N SER A 176 1.00 19.78 -10.38
CA SER A 176 1.62 19.68 -9.06
C SER A 176 3.14 19.88 -9.16
N LYS A 177 3.76 20.18 -8.02
CA LYS A 177 5.22 20.21 -7.91
C LYS A 177 5.78 18.79 -8.10
N PHE A 178 7.03 18.74 -8.54
CA PHE A 178 7.84 17.52 -8.60
C PHE A 178 7.28 16.42 -9.50
N GLN A 179 6.73 16.73 -10.68
CA GLN A 179 6.03 15.73 -11.50
C GLN A 179 6.87 15.22 -12.68
N THR A 180 8.18 15.46 -12.66
CA THR A 180 9.07 15.01 -13.74
C THR A 180 9.41 13.53 -13.61
N LEU A 181 9.89 12.91 -14.69
CA LEU A 181 10.39 11.53 -14.64
C LEU A 181 11.51 11.37 -13.60
N GLU A 182 12.40 12.35 -13.45
CA GLU A 182 13.48 12.33 -12.45
C GLU A 182 12.93 12.32 -11.01
N ASP A 183 11.88 13.09 -10.75
CA ASP A 183 11.21 13.12 -9.44
C ASP A 183 10.55 11.76 -9.12
N ILE A 184 9.95 11.12 -10.12
CA ILE A 184 9.36 9.78 -10.01
C ILE A 184 10.45 8.76 -9.70
N ILE A 185 11.51 8.74 -10.51
CA ILE A 185 12.67 7.85 -10.35
C ILE A 185 13.25 7.99 -8.95
N THR A 186 13.43 9.23 -8.47
CA THR A 186 13.94 9.50 -7.11
C THR A 186 13.10 8.77 -6.05
N SER A 187 11.77 8.84 -6.14
CA SER A 187 10.90 8.19 -5.14
C SER A 187 10.94 6.66 -5.24
N VAL A 188 10.99 6.13 -6.47
CA VAL A 188 11.11 4.68 -6.70
C VAL A 188 12.41 4.16 -6.11
N GLU A 189 13.55 4.82 -6.36
CA GLU A 189 14.84 4.43 -5.79
C GLU A 189 14.84 4.46 -4.25
N GLN A 190 14.17 5.45 -3.64
CA GLN A 190 14.02 5.53 -2.18
C GLN A 190 13.21 4.34 -1.63
N LEU A 191 12.08 4.01 -2.28
CA LEU A 191 11.28 2.85 -1.88
C LEU A 191 12.03 1.54 -2.08
N GLU A 192 12.66 1.35 -3.24
CA GLU A 192 13.44 0.16 -3.56
C GLU A 192 14.57 -0.07 -2.57
N SER A 193 15.35 0.98 -2.27
CA SER A 193 16.51 0.87 -1.38
C SER A 193 16.14 0.66 0.09
N ARG A 194 15.02 1.22 0.56
CA ARG A 194 14.65 1.21 1.99
C ARG A 194 13.58 0.20 2.36
N PHE A 195 12.84 -0.34 1.39
CA PHE A 195 11.69 -1.22 1.65
C PHE A 195 11.51 -2.29 0.57
N ASN A 196 11.29 -1.91 -0.69
CA ASN A 196 10.59 -2.80 -1.62
C ASN A 196 11.42 -3.97 -2.13
N LYS A 197 12.76 -3.86 -2.19
CA LYS A 197 13.62 -5.01 -2.50
C LYS A 197 13.46 -6.18 -1.54
N GLN A 198 12.99 -5.93 -0.31
CA GLN A 198 12.74 -6.96 0.67
C GLN A 198 11.33 -7.57 0.57
N PHE A 199 10.32 -6.79 0.19
CA PHE A 199 8.91 -7.20 0.29
C PHE A 199 8.22 -7.44 -1.05
N ASN A 200 8.75 -6.89 -2.14
CA ASN A 200 8.36 -7.13 -3.53
C ASN A 200 6.85 -6.89 -3.76
N TYR A 201 6.39 -5.65 -3.58
CA TYR A 201 5.04 -5.20 -3.89
C TYR A 201 5.00 -4.42 -5.21
N PRO A 202 3.96 -4.62 -6.05
CA PRO A 202 3.86 -3.99 -7.35
C PRO A 202 3.64 -2.48 -7.30
N TYR A 203 4.00 -1.81 -8.39
CA TYR A 203 3.78 -0.39 -8.61
C TYR A 203 2.61 -0.14 -9.57
N VAL A 204 1.79 0.85 -9.26
CA VAL A 204 0.71 1.35 -10.12
C VAL A 204 0.94 2.84 -10.34
N PHE A 205 1.21 3.22 -11.59
CA PHE A 205 1.37 4.60 -12.01
C PHE A 205 0.14 5.03 -12.81
N ILE A 206 -0.65 5.96 -12.28
CA ILE A 206 -1.80 6.54 -12.98
C ILE A 206 -1.44 7.98 -13.36
N ASN A 207 -1.49 8.31 -14.64
CA ASN A 207 -1.07 9.63 -15.13
C ASN A 207 -2.23 10.39 -15.77
N GLU A 208 -2.22 11.71 -15.67
CA GLU A 208 -3.15 12.61 -16.37
C GLU A 208 -2.95 12.53 -17.90
N THR A 209 -1.74 12.22 -18.36
CA THR A 209 -1.44 11.94 -19.77
C THR A 209 -0.80 10.58 -20.00
N PRO A 210 -0.94 9.99 -21.20
CA PRO A 210 -0.31 8.71 -21.50
C PRO A 210 1.21 8.79 -21.31
N PHE A 211 1.77 7.83 -20.59
CA PHE A 211 3.23 7.66 -20.52
C PHE A 211 3.78 7.28 -21.89
N THR A 212 4.93 7.85 -22.25
CA THR A 212 5.68 7.43 -23.45
C THR A 212 6.34 6.07 -23.22
N SER A 213 6.77 5.41 -24.31
CA SER A 213 7.48 4.14 -24.22
C SER A 213 8.81 4.28 -23.47
N GLU A 214 9.49 5.43 -23.64
CA GLU A 214 10.75 5.75 -22.96
C GLU A 214 10.55 5.93 -21.46
N GLU A 215 9.48 6.62 -21.04
CA GLU A 215 9.15 6.81 -19.62
C GLU A 215 8.82 5.47 -18.95
N LYS A 216 8.01 4.63 -19.60
CA LYS A 216 7.68 3.28 -19.10
C LYS A 216 8.93 2.44 -18.94
N LEU A 217 9.79 2.42 -19.97
CA LEU A 217 11.04 1.66 -19.95
C LEU A 217 11.99 2.14 -18.85
N ALA A 218 12.11 3.45 -18.66
CA ALA A 218 12.95 4.01 -17.60
C ALA A 218 12.49 3.57 -16.21
N ILE A 219 11.18 3.61 -15.94
CA ILE A 219 10.60 3.14 -14.67
C ILE A 219 10.75 1.62 -14.51
N GLN A 220 10.46 0.84 -15.56
CA GLN A 220 10.58 -0.62 -15.55
C GLN A 220 12.01 -1.08 -15.22
N ASN A 221 13.03 -0.35 -15.65
CA ASN A 221 14.43 -0.71 -15.41
C ASN A 221 14.89 -0.51 -13.95
N ILE A 222 14.14 0.22 -13.13
CA ILE A 222 14.55 0.55 -11.75
C ILE A 222 13.70 -0.11 -10.67
N VAL A 223 12.52 -0.64 -11.02
CA VAL A 223 11.66 -1.39 -10.10
C VAL A 223 12.10 -2.84 -10.01
N SER A 224 12.00 -3.46 -8.83
CA SER A 224 12.28 -4.89 -8.65
C SER A 224 11.05 -5.79 -8.79
N SER A 225 9.86 -5.20 -8.90
CA SER A 225 8.56 -5.87 -8.91
C SER A 225 7.74 -5.50 -10.15
N ASP A 226 6.57 -6.10 -10.31
CA ASP A 226 5.63 -5.75 -11.38
C ASP A 226 5.26 -4.26 -11.37
N VAL A 227 5.01 -3.71 -12.55
CA VAL A 227 4.61 -2.32 -12.74
C VAL A 227 3.48 -2.21 -13.76
N ASN A 228 2.45 -1.44 -13.39
CA ASN A 228 1.30 -1.16 -14.22
C ASN A 228 1.16 0.34 -14.48
N PHE A 229 0.76 0.70 -15.71
CA PHE A 229 0.60 2.09 -16.13
C PHE A 229 -0.85 2.33 -16.58
N GLY A 230 -1.51 3.31 -15.97
CA GLY A 230 -2.88 3.71 -16.25
C GLY A 230 -3.00 5.18 -16.61
N LEU A 231 -4.16 5.54 -17.15
CA LEU A 231 -4.53 6.92 -17.50
C LEU A 231 -5.72 7.34 -16.65
N ILE A 232 -5.71 8.58 -16.13
CA ILE A 232 -6.89 9.14 -15.47
C ILE A 232 -8.03 9.18 -16.49
N PRO A 233 -9.21 8.60 -16.18
CA PRO A 233 -10.35 8.66 -17.09
C PRO A 233 -10.75 10.10 -17.40
N GLU A 234 -10.96 10.43 -18.67
CA GLU A 234 -11.33 11.79 -19.10
C GLU A 234 -12.60 12.29 -18.40
N SER A 235 -13.54 11.39 -18.10
CA SER A 235 -14.76 11.71 -17.35
C SER A 235 -14.50 12.22 -15.92
N ALA A 236 -13.36 11.89 -15.32
CA ALA A 236 -12.95 12.42 -14.02
C ALA A 236 -12.40 13.85 -14.09
N LEU A 237 -11.92 14.28 -15.27
CA LEU A 237 -11.30 15.58 -15.53
C LEU A 237 -12.30 16.61 -16.09
N ASN A 238 -13.58 16.40 -15.85
CA ASN A 238 -14.68 17.23 -16.34
C ASN A 238 -15.59 17.68 -15.20
N TYR A 239 -16.30 18.80 -15.42
CA TYR A 239 -17.33 19.26 -14.51
C TYR A 239 -18.51 18.30 -14.48
N PRO A 240 -18.96 17.85 -13.30
CA PRO A 240 -20.25 17.18 -13.16
C PRO A 240 -21.40 18.10 -13.56
N GLY A 241 -22.51 17.51 -14.04
CA GLY A 241 -23.67 18.26 -14.54
C GLY A 241 -24.37 19.16 -13.50
N TRP A 242 -24.13 18.96 -12.21
CA TRP A 242 -24.65 19.79 -11.12
C TRP A 242 -23.73 20.96 -10.74
N ILE A 243 -22.59 21.14 -11.43
CA ILE A 243 -21.66 22.24 -11.17
C ILE A 243 -21.91 23.42 -12.12
N ASP A 244 -22.18 24.58 -11.53
CA ASP A 244 -22.22 25.86 -12.22
C ASP A 244 -20.79 26.35 -12.49
N GLN A 245 -20.38 26.29 -13.76
CA GLN A 245 -19.04 26.65 -14.19
C GLN A 245 -18.74 28.15 -14.02
N ASN A 246 -19.74 29.03 -14.10
CA ASN A 246 -19.53 30.48 -13.87
C ASN A 246 -19.26 30.75 -12.39
N LYS A 247 -19.98 30.06 -11.50
CA LYS A 247 -19.72 30.11 -10.07
C LYS A 247 -18.35 29.53 -9.72
N ALA A 248 -17.95 28.42 -10.36
CA ALA A 248 -16.62 27.83 -10.18
C ALA A 248 -15.51 28.77 -10.67
N ALA A 249 -15.67 29.43 -11.82
CA ALA A 249 -14.72 30.43 -12.32
C ALA A 249 -14.60 31.62 -11.35
N THR A 250 -15.72 32.13 -10.85
CA THR A 250 -15.74 33.19 -9.82
C THR A 250 -14.99 32.77 -8.55
N ALA A 251 -15.17 31.53 -8.10
CA ALA A 251 -14.47 31.00 -6.94
C ALA A 251 -12.94 30.96 -7.15
N ARG A 252 -12.48 30.54 -8.34
CA ARG A 252 -11.05 30.54 -8.69
C ARG A 252 -10.46 31.95 -8.66
N SER A 253 -11.17 32.94 -9.21
CA SER A 253 -10.74 34.34 -9.13
C SER A 253 -10.67 34.85 -7.69
N ARG A 254 -11.63 34.47 -6.84
CA ARG A 254 -11.64 34.85 -5.42
C ARG A 254 -10.47 34.23 -4.63
N LEU A 255 -10.08 33.02 -4.96
CA LEU A 255 -9.08 32.24 -4.22
C LEU A 255 -7.65 32.39 -4.78
N TYR A 256 -7.40 33.34 -5.68
CA TYR A 256 -6.12 33.48 -6.39
C TYR A 256 -4.87 33.65 -5.49
N GLN A 257 -5.05 34.09 -4.24
CA GLN A 257 -3.97 34.27 -3.25
C GLN A 257 -3.59 32.96 -2.54
N LEU A 258 -4.43 31.93 -2.61
CA LEU A 258 -4.11 30.61 -2.07
C LEU A 258 -3.29 29.83 -3.10
N ASP A 259 -2.42 28.97 -2.60
CA ASP A 259 -1.69 28.03 -3.44
C ASP A 259 -2.67 27.17 -4.26
N MET A 260 -2.42 27.08 -5.57
CA MET A 260 -3.33 26.45 -6.55
C MET A 260 -4.79 26.96 -6.51
N GLY A 261 -5.04 28.11 -5.89
CA GLY A 261 -6.38 28.64 -5.65
C GLY A 261 -7.11 29.04 -6.92
N SER A 262 -6.39 29.52 -7.94
CA SER A 262 -6.92 29.83 -9.27
C SER A 262 -6.91 28.64 -10.24
N SER A 263 -6.35 27.49 -9.85
CA SER A 263 -6.16 26.34 -10.75
C SER A 263 -7.43 25.49 -10.88
N GLU A 264 -7.90 25.35 -12.11
CA GLU A 264 -9.04 24.48 -12.46
C GLU A 264 -8.64 23.00 -12.48
N SER A 265 -7.52 22.68 -13.12
CA SER A 265 -6.99 21.31 -13.18
C SER A 265 -6.69 20.74 -11.80
N TYR A 266 -6.17 21.55 -10.88
CA TYR A 266 -5.97 21.14 -9.49
C TYR A 266 -7.26 20.60 -8.87
N ARG A 267 -8.41 21.24 -9.11
CA ARG A 267 -9.70 20.83 -8.51
C ARG A 267 -10.21 19.52 -9.08
N PHE A 268 -10.02 19.30 -10.38
CA PHE A 268 -10.34 18.00 -10.99
C PHE A 268 -9.49 16.88 -10.39
N ILE A 269 -8.18 17.10 -10.25
CA ILE A 269 -7.27 16.13 -9.64
C ILE A 269 -7.62 15.89 -8.18
N GLN A 270 -7.85 16.93 -7.38
CA GLN A 270 -8.24 16.78 -5.97
C GLN A 270 -9.56 16.02 -5.84
N ARG A 271 -10.56 16.30 -6.69
CA ARG A 271 -11.81 15.52 -6.71
C ARG A 271 -11.58 14.06 -7.09
N TYR A 272 -10.75 13.79 -8.11
CA TYR A 272 -10.43 12.44 -8.56
C TYR A 272 -9.77 11.62 -7.44
N LEU A 273 -8.74 12.20 -6.83
CA LEU A 273 -8.01 11.60 -5.72
C LEU A 273 -8.91 11.38 -4.49
N SER A 274 -9.77 12.35 -4.16
CA SER A 274 -10.66 12.30 -3.00
C SER A 274 -11.71 11.18 -3.00
N GLY A 275 -12.01 10.56 -4.15
CA GLY A 275 -13.10 9.57 -4.15
C GLY A 275 -13.45 8.88 -5.47
N LEU A 276 -12.65 9.06 -6.52
CA LEU A 276 -12.82 8.34 -7.78
C LEU A 276 -11.67 7.36 -8.05
N ILE A 277 -10.44 7.66 -7.60
CA ILE A 277 -9.24 6.88 -7.93
C ILE A 277 -9.33 5.42 -7.50
N TRP A 278 -9.92 5.10 -6.34
CA TRP A 278 -10.07 3.71 -5.87
C TRP A 278 -10.95 2.83 -6.77
N ARG A 279 -11.67 3.43 -7.74
CA ARG A 279 -12.45 2.74 -8.77
C ARG A 279 -11.64 2.42 -10.03
N HIS A 280 -10.40 2.90 -10.13
CA HIS A 280 -9.56 2.64 -11.28
C HIS A 280 -9.29 1.13 -11.39
N GLU A 281 -9.40 0.57 -12.60
CA GLU A 281 -9.32 -0.88 -12.84
C GLU A 281 -8.02 -1.49 -12.31
N LEU A 282 -6.89 -0.79 -12.46
CA LEU A 282 -5.59 -1.20 -11.92
C LEU A 282 -5.56 -1.34 -10.39
N LEU A 283 -6.53 -0.79 -9.66
CA LEU A 283 -6.64 -0.94 -8.21
C LEU A 283 -7.59 -2.05 -7.78
N GLU A 284 -8.39 -2.62 -8.69
CA GLU A 284 -9.33 -3.71 -8.38
C GLU A 284 -8.66 -4.90 -7.67
N PRO A 285 -7.47 -5.39 -8.10
CA PRO A 285 -6.88 -6.58 -7.50
C PRO A 285 -6.34 -6.39 -6.08
N PHE A 286 -6.25 -5.14 -5.60
CA PHE A 286 -5.61 -4.80 -4.35
C PHE A 286 -6.62 -4.49 -3.23
N ASP A 287 -6.23 -4.84 -2.01
CA ASP A 287 -6.93 -4.51 -0.76
C ASP A 287 -6.31 -3.29 -0.07
N TRP A 288 -5.04 -2.99 -0.38
CA TRP A 288 -4.24 -1.93 0.22
C TRP A 288 -3.49 -1.14 -0.83
N TYR A 289 -3.19 0.12 -0.51
CA TYR A 289 -2.24 0.91 -1.27
C TYR A 289 -1.39 1.75 -0.32
N TRP A 290 -0.20 2.08 -0.79
CA TRP A 290 0.60 3.16 -0.25
C TRP A 290 0.70 4.26 -1.31
N ARG A 291 0.10 5.42 -1.02
CA ARG A 291 0.19 6.62 -1.84
C ARG A 291 1.62 7.17 -1.81
N ILE A 292 2.21 7.32 -2.98
CA ILE A 292 3.55 7.86 -3.17
C ILE A 292 3.47 9.11 -4.03
N GLU A 293 3.99 10.21 -3.48
CA GLU A 293 4.24 11.43 -4.25
C GLU A 293 5.63 11.36 -4.87
N PRO A 294 5.78 11.76 -6.14
CA PRO A 294 7.09 12.03 -6.74
C PRO A 294 7.98 12.98 -5.89
N ASN A 295 9.30 12.78 -5.96
CA ASN A 295 10.33 13.43 -5.13
C ASN A 295 10.16 13.29 -3.59
N MET A 296 9.45 12.27 -3.11
CA MET A 296 9.47 11.93 -1.68
C MET A 296 10.75 11.17 -1.31
N LYS A 297 11.10 11.16 -0.02
CA LYS A 297 12.22 10.37 0.49
C LYS A 297 11.81 9.51 1.68
N ILE A 298 12.36 8.30 1.72
CA ILE A 298 12.35 7.42 2.88
C ILE A 298 13.73 7.51 3.53
N ASN A 299 13.78 8.19 4.67
CA ASN A 299 15.03 8.56 5.33
C ASN A 299 15.55 7.48 6.28
N CYS A 300 14.91 6.32 6.38
CA CYS A 300 15.29 5.20 7.25
C CYS A 300 15.05 3.87 6.53
N ASP A 301 15.82 2.84 6.84
CA ASP A 301 15.50 1.46 6.44
C ASP A 301 14.21 0.99 7.12
N MET A 302 13.37 0.28 6.40
CA MET A 302 12.14 -0.29 6.92
C MET A 302 12.29 -1.79 7.15
N GLN A 303 12.42 -2.18 8.41
CA GLN A 303 12.70 -3.57 8.81
C GLN A 303 11.47 -4.49 8.80
N TYR A 304 10.30 -3.98 8.44
CA TYR A 304 9.04 -4.73 8.49
C TYR A 304 8.12 -4.39 7.32
N ASP A 305 7.28 -5.36 6.96
CA ASP A 305 6.25 -5.20 5.94
C ASP A 305 5.11 -4.32 6.47
N ILE A 306 5.02 -3.09 5.98
CA ILE A 306 4.03 -2.11 6.44
C ILE A 306 2.60 -2.52 6.12
N PHE A 307 2.36 -3.14 4.97
CA PHE A 307 1.03 -3.59 4.59
C PHE A 307 0.58 -4.74 5.49
N ARG A 308 1.50 -5.69 5.74
CA ARG A 308 1.21 -6.81 6.62
C ARG A 308 0.99 -6.34 8.05
N TRP A 309 1.78 -5.39 8.52
CA TRP A 309 1.60 -4.78 9.83
C TRP A 309 0.23 -4.12 9.95
N MET A 310 -0.20 -3.33 8.96
CA MET A 310 -1.53 -2.71 8.95
C MET A 310 -2.64 -3.77 9.04
N GLN A 311 -2.56 -4.82 8.24
CA GLN A 311 -3.50 -5.93 8.20
C GLN A 311 -3.56 -6.71 9.53
N ASP A 312 -2.41 -7.10 10.05
CA ASP A 312 -2.29 -7.98 11.22
C ASP A 312 -2.69 -7.25 12.51
N THR A 313 -2.38 -5.96 12.60
CA THR A 313 -2.80 -5.10 13.73
C THR A 313 -4.25 -4.59 13.58
N GLY A 314 -4.82 -4.72 12.39
CA GLY A 314 -6.17 -4.24 12.07
C GLY A 314 -6.27 -2.72 12.01
N ASN A 315 -5.19 -2.01 11.70
CA ASN A 315 -5.24 -0.60 11.33
C ASN A 315 -5.81 -0.47 9.92
N ILE A 316 -6.51 0.62 9.60
CA ILE A 316 -7.17 0.82 8.30
C ILE A 316 -6.56 2.00 7.55
N PHE A 317 -6.10 3.02 8.27
CA PHE A 317 -5.52 4.23 7.72
C PHE A 317 -4.25 4.61 8.48
N GLY A 318 -3.17 4.90 7.76
CA GLY A 318 -1.87 5.21 8.31
C GLY A 318 -1.25 6.45 7.67
N PHE A 319 -0.62 7.32 8.48
CA PHE A 319 -0.01 8.58 8.03
C PHE A 319 1.31 8.87 8.76
N THR A 320 2.13 9.76 8.19
CA THR A 320 3.38 10.28 8.81
C THR A 320 3.34 11.79 9.06
N LEU A 321 2.58 12.57 8.30
CA LEU A 321 2.51 14.02 8.49
C LEU A 321 1.07 14.50 8.65
N SER A 322 0.89 15.54 9.48
CA SER A 322 -0.38 16.24 9.58
C SER A 322 -0.14 17.72 9.81
N LYS A 323 -0.93 18.58 9.18
CA LYS A 323 -0.80 20.04 9.26
C LYS A 323 -2.16 20.71 9.29
N LYS A 324 -2.17 22.03 9.50
CA LYS A 324 -3.35 22.86 9.25
C LYS A 324 -3.40 23.34 7.81
N GLU A 325 -4.57 23.25 7.20
CA GLU A 325 -4.90 23.87 5.92
C GLU A 325 -5.58 25.24 6.16
N PRO A 326 -5.29 26.27 5.34
CA PRO A 326 -6.02 27.54 5.33
C PRO A 326 -7.54 27.37 5.32
N ILE A 327 -8.24 28.01 6.27
CA ILE A 327 -9.70 27.91 6.38
C ILE A 327 -10.41 28.49 5.15
N GLU A 328 -9.78 29.46 4.48
CA GLU A 328 -10.25 30.09 3.24
C GLU A 328 -10.39 29.10 2.09
N ALA A 329 -9.63 27.99 2.11
CA ALA A 329 -9.72 26.93 1.10
C ALA A 329 -10.98 26.08 1.25
N MET A 330 -11.54 25.98 2.45
CA MET A 330 -12.62 25.04 2.77
C MET A 330 -13.60 25.55 3.84
N PRO A 331 -14.13 26.79 3.72
CA PRO A 331 -14.92 27.41 4.78
C PRO A 331 -16.20 26.64 5.15
N THR A 332 -16.78 25.85 4.22
CA THR A 332 -18.05 25.16 4.48
C THR A 332 -17.92 23.66 4.74
N ILE A 333 -16.72 23.08 4.65
CA ILE A 333 -16.55 21.62 4.68
C ILE A 333 -17.03 20.99 5.99
N TRP A 334 -16.77 21.65 7.12
CA TRP A 334 -17.15 21.15 8.44
C TRP A 334 -18.66 21.17 8.68
N ASP A 335 -19.32 22.27 8.31
CA ASP A 335 -20.78 22.38 8.41
C ASP A 335 -21.48 21.41 7.45
N THR A 336 -20.88 21.18 6.29
CA THR A 336 -21.33 20.17 5.33
C THR A 336 -21.27 18.77 5.95
N LEU A 337 -20.18 18.43 6.63
CA LEU A 337 -20.00 17.13 7.28
C LEU A 337 -20.94 16.93 8.47
N LYS A 338 -21.14 17.95 9.32
CA LYS A 338 -22.16 17.92 10.38
C LYS A 338 -23.56 17.68 9.82
N SER A 339 -23.87 18.29 8.67
CA SER A 339 -25.15 18.08 7.99
C SER A 339 -25.28 16.66 7.43
N PHE A 340 -24.19 16.08 6.92
CA PHE A 340 -24.14 14.68 6.50
C PHE A 340 -24.39 13.74 7.68
N GLN A 341 -23.67 13.93 8.80
CA GLN A 341 -23.85 13.15 10.03
C GLN A 341 -25.31 13.19 10.51
N LYS A 342 -25.96 14.36 10.50
CA LYS A 342 -27.35 14.49 10.93
C LYS A 342 -28.31 13.68 10.05
N GLN A 343 -28.03 13.59 8.76
CA GLN A 343 -28.85 12.84 7.79
C GLN A 343 -28.51 11.35 7.77
N ASN A 344 -27.28 10.97 8.14
CA ASN A 344 -26.77 9.62 8.04
C ASN A 344 -26.07 9.17 9.34
N PRO A 345 -26.77 9.20 10.50
CA PRO A 345 -26.13 8.88 11.79
C PRO A 345 -25.57 7.46 11.83
N ASP A 346 -26.17 6.52 11.10
CA ASP A 346 -25.76 5.11 11.07
C ASP A 346 -24.40 4.86 10.42
N PHE A 347 -23.89 5.80 9.61
CA PHE A 347 -22.55 5.71 9.02
C PHE A 347 -21.45 6.24 9.95
N ILE A 348 -21.82 6.97 11.00
CA ILE A 348 -20.84 7.57 11.90
C ILE A 348 -20.39 6.52 12.92
N ALA A 349 -19.08 6.32 13.04
CA ALA A 349 -18.57 5.36 14.01
C ALA A 349 -18.75 5.88 15.45
N ASP A 350 -19.20 5.02 16.39
CA ASP A 350 -19.45 5.43 17.79
C ASP A 350 -18.19 5.98 18.48
N LYS A 351 -17.05 5.31 18.27
CA LYS A 351 -15.74 5.68 18.83
C LYS A 351 -14.86 6.39 17.80
N ASN A 352 -15.48 7.23 16.96
CA ASN A 352 -14.78 7.98 15.94
C ASN A 352 -13.74 8.97 16.51
N PHE A 353 -13.00 9.63 15.64
CA PHE A 353 -11.92 10.54 16.00
C PHE A 353 -12.22 12.02 15.74
N ARG A 354 -13.49 12.40 15.59
CA ARG A 354 -13.90 13.78 15.28
C ARG A 354 -13.38 14.81 16.27
N SER A 355 -13.22 14.42 17.55
CA SER A 355 -12.74 15.31 18.62
C SER A 355 -11.32 15.81 18.38
N TRP A 356 -10.53 15.12 17.55
CA TRP A 356 -9.21 15.58 17.15
C TRP A 356 -9.27 16.86 16.31
N ALA A 357 -10.26 16.95 15.40
CA ALA A 357 -10.52 18.08 14.52
C ALA A 357 -11.41 19.19 15.13
N ASP A 358 -12.07 18.87 16.24
CA ASP A 358 -13.06 19.71 16.89
C ASP A 358 -12.43 20.94 17.60
N ARG A 359 -13.09 22.10 17.44
CA ARG A 359 -12.99 23.27 18.30
C ARG A 359 -14.36 23.78 18.71
N ASP A 360 -14.39 24.44 19.86
CA ASP A 360 -15.57 25.15 20.37
C ASP A 360 -16.79 24.22 20.51
N ASN A 361 -16.60 23.01 21.06
CA ASN A 361 -17.64 22.00 21.30
C ASN A 361 -18.39 21.56 20.03
N GLY A 362 -17.68 21.35 18.93
CA GLY A 362 -18.18 20.87 17.64
C GLY A 362 -18.52 21.99 16.67
N ASN A 363 -18.49 23.24 17.12
CA ASN A 363 -18.94 24.37 16.32
C ASN A 363 -17.95 24.74 15.23
N LYS A 364 -16.64 24.56 15.47
CA LYS A 364 -15.59 24.95 14.52
C LYS A 364 -14.64 23.79 14.21
N TYR A 365 -14.06 23.86 13.02
CA TYR A 365 -12.97 22.99 12.60
C TYR A 365 -11.63 23.63 12.96
N ASN A 366 -10.67 22.85 13.45
CA ASN A 366 -9.29 23.29 13.66
C ASN A 366 -8.42 23.31 12.39
N THR A 367 -8.99 22.87 11.26
CA THR A 367 -8.37 22.73 9.93
C THR A 367 -7.23 21.73 9.82
N CYS A 368 -7.08 20.83 10.80
CA CYS A 368 -6.07 19.78 10.77
C CYS A 368 -6.40 18.68 9.76
N GLU A 369 -5.46 18.38 8.88
CA GLU A 369 -5.50 17.28 7.92
C GLU A 369 -4.29 16.34 8.09
N PHE A 370 -4.51 15.04 7.88
CA PHE A 370 -3.45 14.09 7.54
C PHE A 370 -3.03 14.37 6.10
N LEU A 371 -1.73 14.47 5.85
CA LEU A 371 -1.23 14.74 4.51
C LEU A 371 -1.26 13.47 3.67
N SER A 372 -2.02 13.49 2.57
CA SER A 372 -2.13 12.37 1.64
C SER A 372 -0.84 12.10 0.86
N SER A 373 0.19 12.94 0.99
CA SER A 373 1.52 12.69 0.40
C SER A 373 2.19 11.41 0.93
N PHE A 374 1.79 10.97 2.13
CA PHE A 374 2.04 9.64 2.66
C PHE A 374 0.73 9.10 3.21
N GLU A 375 0.20 8.06 2.58
CA GLU A 375 -1.03 7.42 3.02
C GLU A 375 -0.93 5.92 2.78
N VAL A 376 -1.05 5.13 3.83
CA VAL A 376 -1.15 3.67 3.74
C VAL A 376 -2.53 3.30 4.21
N ALA A 377 -3.39 2.87 3.30
CA ALA A 377 -4.79 2.66 3.63
C ALA A 377 -5.39 1.45 2.92
N SER A 378 -6.45 0.91 3.52
CA SER A 378 -7.23 -0.13 2.87
C SER A 378 -8.16 0.48 1.82
N LEU A 379 -8.13 -0.07 0.61
CA LEU A 379 -9.08 0.27 -0.45
C LEU A 379 -10.51 -0.11 -0.07
N GLU A 380 -10.70 -1.11 0.79
CA GLU A 380 -12.03 -1.49 1.29
C GLU A 380 -12.71 -0.33 2.03
N PHE A 381 -11.94 0.52 2.72
CA PHE A 381 -12.49 1.71 3.37
C PHE A 381 -13.16 2.65 2.37
N TRP A 382 -12.48 2.95 1.27
CA TRP A 382 -13.00 3.81 0.21
C TRP A 382 -14.10 3.12 -0.61
N ARG A 383 -14.09 1.79 -0.69
CA ARG A 383 -15.16 1.00 -1.31
C ARG A 383 -16.41 0.88 -0.43
N SER A 384 -16.32 1.23 0.85
CA SER A 384 -17.44 1.07 1.79
C SER A 384 -18.64 1.94 1.41
N PRO A 385 -19.89 1.50 1.70
CA PRO A 385 -21.08 2.31 1.46
C PRO A 385 -21.05 3.66 2.18
N ALA A 386 -20.47 3.71 3.38
CA ALA A 386 -20.36 4.93 4.17
C ALA A 386 -19.50 5.99 3.48
N PHE A 387 -18.32 5.61 2.98
CA PHE A 387 -17.45 6.54 2.25
C PHE A 387 -18.06 6.95 0.92
N LYS A 388 -18.61 6.00 0.15
CA LYS A 388 -19.31 6.30 -1.10
C LYS A 388 -20.40 7.35 -0.90
N ALA A 389 -21.27 7.15 0.10
CA ALA A 389 -22.33 8.09 0.43
C ALA A 389 -21.80 9.46 0.88
N LEU A 390 -20.71 9.49 1.66
CA LEU A 390 -20.06 10.74 2.07
C LEU A 390 -19.48 11.48 0.87
N PHE A 391 -18.69 10.81 0.04
CA PHE A 391 -18.08 11.42 -1.14
C PHE A 391 -19.14 11.93 -2.10
N ASP A 392 -20.17 11.14 -2.42
CA ASP A 392 -21.26 11.58 -3.29
C ASP A 392 -21.96 12.81 -2.70
N TYR A 393 -22.19 12.85 -1.38
CA TYR A 393 -22.77 14.03 -0.72
C TYR A 393 -21.86 15.26 -0.84
N LEU A 394 -20.55 15.12 -0.60
CA LEU A 394 -19.57 16.21 -0.74
C LEU A 394 -19.47 16.70 -2.20
N ASP A 395 -19.46 15.79 -3.16
CA ASP A 395 -19.34 16.09 -4.59
C ASP A 395 -20.55 16.90 -5.10
N HIS A 396 -21.76 16.57 -4.63
CA HIS A 396 -22.98 17.33 -4.94
C HIS A 396 -23.03 18.71 -4.26
N LYS A 397 -22.29 18.92 -3.17
CA LYS A 397 -22.16 20.25 -2.56
C LYS A 397 -21.23 21.16 -3.37
N GLY A 398 -20.39 20.58 -4.22
CA GLY A 398 -19.55 21.30 -5.16
C GLY A 398 -18.37 22.03 -4.53
N GLY A 399 -18.00 21.71 -3.29
CA GLY A 399 -16.90 22.37 -2.58
C GLY A 399 -15.53 22.20 -3.24
N PHE A 400 -15.33 21.12 -4.00
CA PHE A 400 -14.16 20.97 -4.88
C PHE A 400 -14.01 22.13 -5.88
N PHE A 401 -15.14 22.70 -6.35
CA PHE A 401 -15.16 23.70 -7.43
C PHE A 401 -15.52 25.11 -6.96
N TYR A 402 -16.42 25.25 -5.98
CA TYR A 402 -16.82 26.54 -5.40
C TYR A 402 -15.89 27.00 -4.27
N GLU A 403 -15.07 26.09 -3.76
CA GLU A 403 -14.00 26.34 -2.80
C GLU A 403 -12.70 25.73 -3.35
N ARG A 404 -11.88 25.11 -2.52
CA ARG A 404 -10.64 24.40 -2.89
C ARG A 404 -10.43 23.20 -1.97
N TRP A 405 -11.46 22.36 -1.83
CA TRP A 405 -11.34 21.13 -1.03
C TRP A 405 -10.25 20.22 -1.60
N SER A 406 -9.34 19.79 -0.73
CA SER A 406 -8.24 18.88 -1.04
C SER A 406 -8.60 17.44 -0.70
N GLU A 407 -7.90 16.49 -1.32
CA GLU A 407 -7.92 15.07 -0.95
C GLU A 407 -7.55 14.89 0.52
N SER A 408 -6.45 15.51 0.97
CA SER A 408 -6.00 15.43 2.37
C SER A 408 -7.12 15.81 3.35
N ALA A 409 -7.86 16.89 3.09
CA ALA A 409 -8.98 17.29 3.92
C ALA A 409 -10.14 16.29 3.86
N VAL A 410 -10.52 15.81 2.67
CA VAL A 410 -11.64 14.87 2.50
C VAL A 410 -11.32 13.50 3.12
N HIS A 411 -10.16 12.93 2.85
CA HIS A 411 -9.70 11.66 3.42
C HIS A 411 -9.60 11.76 4.94
N THR A 412 -9.07 12.86 5.48
CA THR A 412 -9.03 13.10 6.92
C THR A 412 -10.43 13.09 7.53
N LEU A 413 -11.34 13.88 6.96
CA LEU A 413 -12.70 14.03 7.50
C LEU A 413 -13.49 12.71 7.40
N ALA A 414 -13.35 11.98 6.31
CA ALA A 414 -13.90 10.64 6.16
C ALA A 414 -13.34 9.70 7.25
N THR A 415 -12.03 9.62 7.38
CA THR A 415 -11.33 8.77 8.34
C THR A 415 -11.77 9.06 9.78
N ILE A 416 -11.79 10.33 10.20
CA ILE A 416 -12.11 10.67 11.61
C ILE A 416 -13.61 10.57 11.94
N TYR A 417 -14.52 10.47 10.96
CA TYR A 417 -15.97 10.27 11.19
C TYR A 417 -16.40 8.81 11.04
N LEU A 418 -15.88 8.13 10.02
CA LEU A 418 -16.38 6.82 9.57
C LEU A 418 -15.60 5.64 10.15
N LEU A 419 -14.42 5.89 10.73
CA LEU A 419 -13.62 4.87 11.41
C LEU A 419 -13.55 5.10 12.92
N PRO A 420 -13.53 4.02 13.72
CA PRO A 420 -13.09 4.10 15.10
C PRO A 420 -11.67 4.63 15.20
N LYS A 421 -11.39 5.46 16.21
CA LYS A 421 -10.09 6.12 16.35
C LYS A 421 -8.92 5.14 16.42
N ASP A 422 -9.10 3.96 17.02
CA ASP A 422 -8.07 2.91 17.13
C ASP A 422 -7.70 2.24 15.80
N ARG A 423 -8.38 2.55 14.70
CA ARG A 423 -8.06 2.08 13.34
C ARG A 423 -7.19 3.06 12.55
N ILE A 424 -6.85 4.20 13.14
CA ILE A 424 -6.05 5.26 12.53
C ILE A 424 -4.68 5.24 13.19
N HIS A 425 -3.61 5.12 12.41
CA HIS A 425 -2.25 5.01 12.91
C HIS A 425 -1.35 6.16 12.43
N PHE A 426 -0.55 6.68 13.34
CA PHE A 426 0.57 7.56 13.03
C PHE A 426 1.83 6.69 13.10
N PHE A 427 2.68 6.72 12.08
CA PHE A 427 3.95 5.98 12.02
C PHE A 427 5.13 6.87 12.51
N PRO A 428 5.44 6.92 13.81
CA PRO A 428 6.57 7.70 14.32
C PRO A 428 7.94 7.18 13.86
N GLU A 429 8.03 5.91 13.48
CA GLU A 429 9.27 5.21 13.16
C GLU A 429 9.67 5.27 11.69
N ILE A 430 8.78 5.73 10.80
CA ILE A 430 9.06 5.82 9.37
C ILE A 430 9.66 7.19 9.06
N GLY A 431 10.97 7.24 8.82
CA GLY A 431 11.63 8.43 8.30
C GLY A 431 11.06 8.80 6.93
N TYR A 432 10.30 9.89 6.85
CA TYR A 432 9.66 10.35 5.62
C TYR A 432 9.90 11.84 5.42
N SER A 433 10.09 12.28 4.18
CA SER A 433 10.08 13.71 3.88
C SER A 433 9.54 14.04 2.49
N TYR A 434 8.83 15.15 2.40
CA TYR A 434 8.25 15.69 1.17
C TYR A 434 8.01 17.20 1.31
N ASP A 435 8.28 17.97 0.25
CA ASP A 435 8.13 19.44 0.17
C ASP A 435 8.67 20.19 1.41
N GLY A 436 9.83 19.74 1.92
CA GLY A 436 10.51 20.35 3.07
C GLY A 436 9.95 20.00 4.46
N MET A 437 8.91 19.17 4.55
CA MET A 437 8.42 18.62 5.81
C MET A 437 9.04 17.25 6.08
N TYR A 438 9.38 16.98 7.34
CA TYR A 438 10.05 15.75 7.77
C TYR A 438 9.24 15.08 8.88
N ASN A 439 9.04 13.78 8.79
CA ASN A 439 8.74 12.88 9.90
C ASN A 439 10.04 12.13 10.18
N CYS A 440 10.73 12.46 11.27
CA CYS A 440 12.00 11.82 11.61
C CYS A 440 11.86 11.10 12.96
N PRO A 441 12.22 9.80 13.06
CA PRO A 441 12.06 9.05 14.31
C PRO A 441 12.78 9.71 15.48
N LEU A 442 12.00 10.08 16.51
CA LEU A 442 12.52 10.79 17.69
C LEU A 442 13.14 9.87 18.74
N ASP A 443 12.94 8.56 18.61
CA ASP A 443 13.57 7.58 19.46
C ASP A 443 14.96 7.23 18.89
N ASP A 444 16.01 7.48 19.68
CA ASP A 444 17.40 7.33 19.24
C ASP A 444 17.76 5.88 18.89
N PHE A 445 17.11 4.91 19.54
CA PHE A 445 17.32 3.50 19.22
C PHE A 445 16.74 3.20 17.84
N ILE A 446 15.48 3.57 17.58
CA ILE A 446 14.84 3.40 16.26
C ILE A 446 15.63 4.15 15.18
N TRP A 447 16.02 5.39 15.46
CA TRP A 447 16.75 6.22 14.49
C TRP A 447 18.06 5.55 14.07
N LYS A 448 18.80 4.99 15.04
CA LYS A 448 20.07 4.31 14.79
C LYS A 448 19.88 2.93 14.15
N ASP A 449 18.97 2.12 14.67
CA ASP A 449 18.74 0.74 14.24
C ASP A 449 18.22 0.68 12.80
N ASN A 450 17.40 1.67 12.41
CA ASN A 450 16.89 1.81 11.05
C ASN A 450 17.80 2.66 10.14
N ASN A 451 19.08 2.89 10.51
CA ASN A 451 20.06 3.65 9.73
C ASN A 451 19.51 4.98 9.16
N CYS A 452 18.79 5.73 10.00
CA CYS A 452 18.14 6.96 9.56
C CYS A 452 19.16 8.03 9.14
N VAL A 453 18.82 8.83 8.13
CA VAL A 453 19.65 9.92 7.59
C VAL A 453 19.01 11.30 7.75
N CYS A 454 17.85 11.37 8.40
CA CYS A 454 17.18 12.64 8.73
C CYS A 454 17.72 13.24 10.03
N ASP A 455 17.68 14.56 10.12
CA ASP A 455 17.97 15.29 11.36
C ASP A 455 16.71 15.34 12.25
N GLN A 456 16.78 14.70 13.43
CA GLN A 456 15.68 14.70 14.41
C GLN A 456 15.29 16.11 14.90
N GLY A 457 16.16 17.10 14.74
CA GLY A 457 15.87 18.51 15.03
C GLY A 457 14.92 19.16 14.02
N ASN A 458 14.84 18.63 12.81
CA ASN A 458 13.98 19.12 11.74
C ASN A 458 12.62 18.40 11.67
N ASP A 459 12.32 17.49 12.60
CA ASP A 459 11.06 16.77 12.67
C ASP A 459 9.86 17.74 12.82
N PHE A 460 8.86 17.56 11.96
CA PHE A 460 7.67 18.41 11.92
C PHE A 460 6.58 17.94 12.89
N THR A 461 6.66 16.73 13.44
CA THR A 461 5.58 16.09 14.23
C THR A 461 5.03 16.99 15.33
N PHE A 462 5.89 17.72 16.03
CA PHE A 462 5.47 18.58 17.14
C PHE A 462 5.53 20.08 16.84
N ALA A 463 5.91 20.49 15.63
CA ALA A 463 5.98 21.89 15.24
C ALA A 463 4.62 22.61 15.40
N LYS A 464 4.64 23.92 15.68
CA LYS A 464 3.46 24.77 15.86
C LYS A 464 2.32 24.59 14.83
N ASN A 465 2.66 24.35 13.57
CA ASN A 465 1.68 24.18 12.48
C ASN A 465 1.32 22.71 12.19
N SER A 466 1.95 21.76 12.88
CA SER A 466 1.59 20.35 12.85
C SER A 466 0.35 20.06 13.68
N CYS A 467 -0.35 19.00 13.32
CA CYS A 467 -1.49 18.47 14.06
C CYS A 467 -1.20 17.14 14.76
N THR A 468 0.02 16.60 14.64
CA THR A 468 0.34 15.28 15.20
C THR A 468 0.43 15.36 16.73
N GLY A 469 0.86 16.48 17.30
CA GLY A 469 0.76 16.72 18.75
C GLY A 469 -0.67 16.54 19.30
N ARG A 470 -1.70 16.96 18.54
CA ARG A 470 -3.11 16.74 18.89
C ARG A 470 -3.53 15.28 18.72
N TYR A 471 -2.93 14.56 17.77
CA TYR A 471 -3.19 13.13 17.58
C TYR A 471 -2.84 12.36 18.87
N TYR A 472 -1.68 12.63 19.46
CA TYR A 472 -1.27 12.05 20.75
C TYR A 472 -2.28 12.35 21.86
N GLU A 473 -2.73 13.61 21.97
CA GLU A 473 -3.72 14.03 22.96
C GLU A 473 -5.07 13.30 22.78
N GLY A 474 -5.59 13.28 21.55
CA GLY A 474 -6.87 12.65 21.24
C GLY A 474 -6.86 11.11 21.38
N LYS A 475 -5.69 10.48 21.19
CA LYS A 475 -5.50 9.04 21.45
C LYS A 475 -5.12 8.74 22.90
N SER A 476 -4.85 9.76 23.72
CA SER A 476 -4.32 9.59 25.08
C SER A 476 -3.00 8.82 25.11
N ILE A 477 -2.14 9.04 24.10
CA ILE A 477 -0.80 8.47 24.00
C ILE A 477 0.18 9.47 24.60
N LYS A 478 1.14 8.98 25.39
CA LYS A 478 2.22 9.81 25.94
C LYS A 478 3.09 10.35 24.80
N LYS A 479 3.25 11.68 24.73
CA LYS A 479 4.21 12.30 23.79
C LYS A 479 5.65 11.87 24.15
N PRO A 480 6.54 11.67 23.17
CA PRO A 480 7.92 11.25 23.42
C PRO A 480 8.69 12.30 24.23
N GLU A 481 9.78 11.89 24.87
CA GLU A 481 10.64 12.81 25.60
C GLU A 481 11.22 13.89 24.66
N GLY A 482 11.42 15.11 25.16
CA GLY A 482 11.96 16.21 24.36
C GLY A 482 11.01 16.80 23.30
N TRP A 483 9.75 16.32 23.18
CA TRP A 483 8.80 16.82 22.17
C TRP A 483 8.62 18.36 22.19
N HIS A 484 8.70 18.98 23.37
CA HIS A 484 8.51 20.42 23.59
C HIS A 484 9.64 21.28 23.00
N GLN A 485 10.82 20.71 22.75
CA GLN A 485 11.94 21.42 22.14
C GLN A 485 11.72 21.70 20.65
N ARG A 486 10.68 21.07 20.08
CA ARG A 486 10.30 21.12 18.66
C ARG A 486 8.92 21.78 18.45
N ALA A 487 8.34 22.37 19.50
CA ALA A 487 6.97 22.89 19.53
C ALA A 487 6.82 24.36 19.10
#